data_AF-A0A972XYN1-F1
#
_entry.id   AF-A0A972XYN1-F1
#
_cell.length_a   1.000
_cell.length_b   1.000
_cell.length_c   1.000
_cell.angle_alpha   90.00
_cell.angle_beta   90.00
_cell.angle_gamma   90.00
#
_symmetry.space_group_name_H-M   'P 1'
#
loop_
_entity.id
_entity.type
_entity.pdbx_description
1 polymer ?
#
loop_
_entity_poly.entity_id
_entity_poly.type
_entity_poly.pdbx_seq_one_letter_code
_entity_poly.pdbx_strand_id
1 'polypeptide(L)'
;MELLFLAVLIGLMAAVLISGYPVAFALPGSAILSILFAAACGYVTTGNTDHYFVHGGPTEWLSSGVTNLRGVYWGVERDTLIAIPLFIFMGMMLQRSKIAEDLLVAMAQLFGSMPGGLG
;
A
#
# COMPACT_ATOMS: atom_id res chain seq x y z
N MET A 1 21.44 7.86 -11.81
CA MET A 1 20.46 8.83 -11.25
C MET A 1 19.14 8.17 -10.86
N GLU A 2 18.80 6.99 -11.37
CA GLU A 2 17.56 6.28 -11.03
C GLU A 2 17.42 5.97 -9.54
N LEU A 3 18.51 5.53 -8.88
CA LEU A 3 18.55 5.29 -7.43
C LEU A 3 18.24 6.54 -6.61
N LEU A 4 18.53 7.74 -7.13
CA LEU A 4 18.21 9.00 -6.46
C LEU A 4 16.69 9.20 -6.42
N PHE A 5 15.99 8.93 -7.53
CA PHE A 5 14.53 9.05 -7.59
C PHE A 5 13.82 8.00 -6.72
N LEU A 6 14.37 6.78 -6.64
CA LEU A 6 13.90 5.77 -5.69
C LEU A 6 14.11 6.20 -4.23
N ALA A 7 15.26 6.79 -3.91
CA ALA A 7 15.50 7.32 -2.57
C ALA A 7 14.54 8.48 -2.24
N VAL A 8 14.25 9.36 -3.21
CA VAL A 8 13.26 10.44 -3.08
C VAL A 8 11.86 9.89 -2.83
N LEU A 9 11.44 8.86 -3.57
CA LEU A 9 10.15 8.17 -3.35
C LEU A 9 10.04 7.66 -1.91
N ILE A 10 11.02 6.86 -1.47
CA ILE A 10 11.00 6.24 -0.13
C ILE A 10 11.06 7.31 0.96
N GLY A 11 11.88 8.34 0.78
CA GLY A 11 12.01 9.47 1.70
C GLY A 11 10.71 10.27 1.83
N LEU A 12 10.05 10.61 0.72
CA LEU A 12 8.77 11.30 0.72
C LEU A 12 7.68 10.46 1.38
N MET A 13 7.61 9.18 1.04
CA MET A 13 6.65 8.25 1.63
C MET A 13 6.84 8.17 3.15
N ALA A 14 8.07 7.98 3.61
CA ALA A 14 8.39 7.93 5.04
C ALA A 14 8.02 9.25 5.75
N ALA A 15 8.38 10.40 5.17
CA ALA A 15 8.08 11.70 5.75
C ALA A 15 6.56 11.94 5.90
N VAL A 16 5.77 11.62 4.87
CA VAL A 16 4.31 11.79 4.89
C VAL A 16 3.63 10.84 5.89
N LEU A 17 4.13 9.61 6.00
CA LEU A 17 3.63 8.64 6.99
C LEU A 17 3.95 9.07 8.43
N ILE A 18 5.17 9.57 8.68
CA ILE A 18 5.58 10.09 9.99
C ILE A 18 4.75 11.33 10.37
N SER A 19 4.33 12.14 9.39
CA SER A 19 3.45 13.28 9.60
C SER A 19 2.02 12.89 10.03
N GLY A 20 1.68 11.60 10.07
CA GLY A 20 0.35 11.11 10.45
C GLY A 20 -0.71 11.26 9.36
N TYR A 21 -0.31 11.52 8.10
CA TYR A 21 -1.26 11.60 6.99
C TYR A 21 -1.83 10.20 6.67
N PRO A 22 -3.11 10.07 6.30
CA PRO A 22 -3.69 8.77 6.00
C PRO A 22 -2.92 8.02 4.89
N VAL A 23 -2.59 6.76 5.17
CA VAL A 23 -1.76 5.89 4.30
C VAL A 23 -2.31 5.81 2.87
N ALA A 24 -3.64 5.81 2.72
CA ALA A 24 -4.33 5.77 1.43
C ALA A 24 -3.93 6.90 0.48
N PHE A 25 -3.54 8.07 1.00
CA PHE A 25 -3.08 9.20 0.18
C PHE A 25 -1.56 9.30 0.14
N ALA A 26 -0.87 8.90 1.21
CA ALA A 26 0.58 8.98 1.32
C ALA A 26 1.30 8.13 0.25
N LEU A 27 0.84 6.90 0.04
CA LEU A 27 1.46 5.96 -0.91
C LEU A 27 1.32 6.42 -2.38
N PRO A 28 0.10 6.65 -2.93
CA PRO A 28 -0.02 7.11 -4.32
C PRO A 28 0.49 8.54 -4.51
N GLY A 29 0.32 9.42 -3.52
CA GLY A 29 0.79 10.81 -3.60
C GLY A 29 2.32 10.91 -3.70
N SER A 30 3.05 10.18 -2.86
CA SER A 30 4.52 10.14 -2.93
C SER A 30 5.03 9.55 -4.25
N ALA A 31 4.36 8.53 -4.80
CA ALA A 31 4.66 7.99 -6.12
C ALA A 31 4.49 9.02 -7.23
N ILE A 32 3.35 9.70 -7.31
CA ILE A 32 3.08 10.73 -8.33
C ILE A 32 4.12 11.86 -8.25
N LEU A 33 4.42 12.35 -7.04
CA LEU A 33 5.40 13.42 -6.84
C LEU A 33 6.82 12.99 -7.30
N SER A 34 7.24 11.78 -6.97
CA SER A 34 8.55 11.28 -7.40
C SER A 34 8.67 11.09 -8.92
N ILE A 35 7.60 10.62 -9.58
CA ILE A 35 7.55 10.44 -11.04
C ILE A 35 7.60 11.80 -11.74
N LEU A 36 6.86 12.78 -11.23
CA LEU A 36 6.82 14.12 -11.80
C LEU A 36 8.17 14.83 -11.62
N PHE A 37 8.80 14.65 -10.46
CA PHE A 37 10.16 15.14 -10.20
C PHE A 37 11.19 14.49 -11.14
N ALA A 38 11.13 13.17 -11.33
CA ALA A 38 11.99 12.46 -12.27
C ALA A 38 11.81 12.92 -13.72
N ALA A 39 10.58 13.09 -14.17
CA ALA A 39 10.26 13.57 -15.51
C ALA A 39 10.74 15.01 -15.73
N ALA A 40 10.55 15.90 -14.75
CA ALA A 40 11.00 17.28 -14.81
C ALA A 40 12.54 17.37 -14.86
N CYS A 41 13.23 16.60 -14.04
CA CYS A 41 14.69 16.52 -14.09
C CYS A 41 15.16 15.97 -15.45
N GLY A 42 14.51 14.94 -16.00
CA GLY A 42 14.87 14.36 -17.30
C GLY A 42 14.74 15.38 -18.44
N TYR A 43 13.64 16.14 -18.43
CA TYR A 43 13.40 17.22 -19.38
C TYR A 43 14.48 18.31 -19.29
N VAL A 44 14.85 18.76 -18.08
CA VAL A 44 15.82 19.85 -17.89
C VAL A 44 17.25 19.43 -18.25
N THR A 45 17.67 18.20 -17.93
CA THR A 45 19.08 17.78 -18.14
C THR A 45 19.35 17.25 -19.55
N THR A 46 18.36 16.61 -20.16
CA THR A 46 18.57 15.78 -21.35
C THR A 46 17.57 16.10 -22.47
N GLY A 47 16.57 16.96 -22.22
CA GLY A 47 15.49 17.25 -23.18
C GLY A 47 14.53 16.08 -23.41
N ASN A 48 14.67 14.98 -22.65
CA ASN A 48 13.86 13.79 -22.75
C ASN A 48 13.37 13.36 -21.36
N THR A 49 12.05 13.22 -21.21
CA THR A 49 11.37 12.85 -19.97
C THR A 49 11.62 11.41 -19.56
N ASP A 50 12.01 10.55 -20.49
CA ASP A 50 12.07 9.10 -20.27
C ASP A 50 13.44 8.65 -19.75
N HIS A 51 14.42 9.54 -19.74
CA HIS A 51 15.83 9.22 -19.50
C HIS A 51 16.13 8.62 -18.11
N TYR A 52 15.26 8.85 -17.13
CA TYR A 52 15.42 8.34 -15.76
C TYR A 52 14.49 7.18 -15.42
N PHE A 53 13.82 6.60 -16.42
CA PHE A 53 12.94 5.45 -16.27
C PHE A 53 13.55 4.21 -16.94
N VAL A 54 13.63 3.10 -16.21
CA VAL A 54 14.21 1.84 -16.71
C VAL A 54 13.32 1.18 -17.76
N HIS A 55 11.99 1.28 -17.59
CA HIS A 55 11.00 0.65 -18.45
C HIS A 55 9.81 1.57 -18.69
N GLY A 56 9.61 2.03 -19.92
CA GLY A 56 8.52 2.97 -20.27
C GLY A 56 8.79 4.41 -19.81
N GLY A 57 7.94 5.35 -20.26
CA GLY A 57 8.03 6.76 -19.89
C GLY A 57 7.21 7.12 -18.64
N PRO A 58 7.21 8.40 -18.21
CA PRO A 58 6.43 8.86 -17.08
C PRO A 58 4.92 8.56 -17.23
N THR A 59 4.40 8.64 -18.45
CA THR A 59 2.99 8.38 -18.79
C THR A 59 2.60 6.92 -18.59
N GLU A 60 3.47 5.99 -18.97
CA GLU A 60 3.29 4.55 -18.76
C GLU A 60 3.34 4.22 -17.27
N TRP A 61 4.27 4.81 -16.51
CA TRP A 61 4.34 4.62 -15.06
C TRP A 61 3.09 5.15 -14.35
N LEU A 62 2.61 6.34 -14.72
CA LEU A 62 1.41 6.94 -14.12
C LEU A 62 0.14 6.15 -14.49
N SER A 63 0.03 5.73 -15.74
CA SER A 63 -1.10 4.93 -16.22
C SER A 63 -1.08 3.52 -15.66
N SER A 64 0.10 2.93 -15.39
CA SER A 64 0.23 1.60 -14.78
C SER A 64 -0.46 1.52 -13.42
N GLY A 65 -0.44 2.59 -12.62
CA GLY A 65 -1.19 2.64 -11.36
C GLY A 65 -2.71 2.55 -11.61
N VAL A 66 -3.20 3.30 -12.60
CA VAL A 66 -4.64 3.32 -12.95
C VAL A 66 -5.09 2.03 -13.64
N THR A 67 -4.28 1.46 -14.53
CA THR A 67 -4.60 0.24 -15.27
C THR A 67 -4.44 -1.01 -14.42
N ASN A 68 -3.52 -1.05 -13.46
CA ASN A 68 -3.46 -2.11 -12.45
C ASN A 68 -4.65 -2.00 -11.49
N LEU A 69 -5.00 -0.81 -11.01
CA LEU A 69 -6.21 -0.64 -10.19
C LEU A 69 -7.47 -1.04 -10.97
N ARG A 70 -7.64 -0.57 -12.21
CA ARG A 70 -8.72 -1.02 -13.11
C ARG A 70 -8.65 -2.51 -13.39
N GLY A 71 -7.47 -3.09 -13.57
CA GLY A 71 -7.25 -4.52 -13.71
C GLY A 71 -7.71 -5.28 -12.47
N VAL A 72 -7.53 -4.69 -11.29
CA VAL A 72 -8.06 -5.09 -9.97
C VAL A 72 -9.55 -4.76 -9.78
N TYR A 73 -10.26 -4.20 -10.76
CA TYR A 73 -11.74 -4.16 -10.73
C TYR A 73 -12.43 -4.81 -11.94
N TRP A 74 -11.74 -4.99 -13.07
CA TRP A 74 -12.35 -5.37 -14.35
C TRP A 74 -12.18 -6.85 -14.72
N GLY A 75 -11.19 -7.56 -14.16
CA GLY A 75 -11.05 -9.01 -14.35
C GLY A 75 -12.21 -9.77 -13.71
N VAL A 76 -12.90 -10.60 -14.50
CA VAL A 76 -14.08 -11.42 -14.14
C VAL A 76 -13.71 -12.65 -13.26
N GLU A 77 -12.42 -12.95 -13.11
CA GLU A 77 -11.88 -14.07 -12.32
C GLU A 77 -11.41 -13.57 -10.94
N ARG A 78 -12.16 -13.83 -9.86
CA ARG A 78 -12.01 -13.07 -8.61
C ARG A 78 -12.21 -13.86 -7.32
N ASP A 79 -11.33 -14.84 -7.07
CA ASP A 79 -11.19 -15.41 -5.72
C ASP A 79 -10.88 -14.32 -4.68
N THR A 80 -10.16 -13.26 -5.08
CA THR A 80 -9.77 -12.15 -4.19
C THR A 80 -10.93 -11.22 -3.82
N LEU A 81 -11.91 -10.98 -4.69
CA LEU A 81 -13.08 -10.16 -4.31
C LEU A 81 -14.08 -10.98 -3.48
N ILE A 82 -14.14 -12.30 -3.67
CA ILE A 82 -14.93 -13.21 -2.83
C ILE A 82 -14.31 -13.34 -1.43
N ALA A 83 -13.00 -13.16 -1.29
CA ALA A 83 -12.32 -13.14 -0.01
C ALA A 83 -12.87 -12.06 0.94
N ILE A 84 -13.36 -10.91 0.43
CA ILE A 84 -13.88 -9.83 1.27
C ILE A 84 -15.19 -10.25 1.97
N PRO A 85 -16.25 -10.70 1.28
CA PRO A 85 -17.45 -11.23 1.93
C PRO A 85 -17.18 -12.43 2.84
N LEU A 86 -16.31 -13.36 2.44
CA LEU A 86 -15.95 -14.52 3.25
C LEU A 86 -15.21 -14.13 4.54
N PHE A 87 -14.33 -13.13 4.46
CA PHE A 87 -13.64 -12.58 5.63
C PHE A 87 -14.62 -11.94 6.60
N ILE A 88 -15.57 -11.15 6.10
CA ILE A 88 -16.64 -10.57 6.91
C ILE A 88 -17.50 -11.69 7.54
N PHE A 89 -17.84 -12.72 6.77
CA PHE A 89 -18.62 -13.85 7.27
C PHE A 89 -17.89 -14.61 8.39
N MET A 90 -16.61 -14.92 8.20
CA MET A 90 -15.78 -15.55 9.23
C MET A 90 -15.73 -14.69 10.49
N GLY A 91 -15.49 -13.37 10.35
CA GLY A 91 -15.48 -12.44 11.48
C GLY A 91 -16.81 -12.43 12.24
N MET A 92 -17.93 -12.34 11.52
CA MET A 92 -19.26 -12.35 12.14
C MET A 92 -19.60 -13.69 12.79
N MET A 93 -19.21 -14.81 12.17
CA MET A 93 -19.39 -16.15 12.75
C MET A 93 -18.58 -16.32 14.04
N LEU A 94 -17.31 -15.88 14.05
CA LEU A 94 -16.44 -15.93 15.24
C LEU A 94 -16.95 -15.04 16.39
N GLN A 95 -17.53 -13.87 16.07
CA GLN A 95 -18.17 -13.01 17.06
C GLN A 95 -19.45 -13.64 17.61
N ARG A 96 -20.30 -14.22 16.75
CA ARG A 96 -21.57 -14.86 17.15
C ARG A 96 -21.34 -16.13 17.98
N SER A 97 -20.30 -16.89 17.69
CA SER A 97 -19.97 -18.13 18.39
C SER A 97 -19.27 -17.91 19.73
N LYS A 98 -18.87 -16.67 20.06
CA LYS A 98 -18.04 -16.30 21.20
C LYS A 98 -16.66 -17.00 21.26
N ILE A 99 -16.30 -17.78 20.25
CA ILE A 99 -15.01 -18.48 20.17
C ILE A 99 -13.85 -17.47 20.16
N ALA A 100 -14.05 -16.29 19.59
CA ALA A 100 -13.02 -15.24 19.60
C ALA A 100 -12.68 -14.77 21.03
N GLU A 101 -13.65 -14.70 21.93
CA GLU A 101 -13.46 -14.31 23.32
C GLU A 101 -12.76 -15.42 24.10
N ASP A 102 -13.22 -16.67 23.94
CA ASP A 102 -12.62 -17.84 24.59
C ASP A 102 -11.16 -18.04 24.14
N LEU A 103 -10.86 -17.83 22.86
CA LEU A 103 -9.49 -17.87 22.33
C LEU A 103 -8.64 -16.74 22.87
N LEU A 104 -9.18 -15.53 23.04
CA LEU A 104 -8.46 -14.40 23.63
C LEU A 104 -8.09 -14.69 25.09
N VAL A 105 -9.02 -15.25 25.87
CA VAL A 105 -8.78 -15.64 27.27
C VAL A 105 -7.75 -16.78 27.34
N ALA A 106 -7.85 -17.77 26.47
CA ALA A 106 -6.87 -18.86 26.39
C ALA A 106 -5.47 -18.34 25.98
N MET A 107 -5.39 -17.39 25.06
CA MET A 107 -4.13 -16.71 24.70
C MET A 107 -3.56 -15.92 25.88
N ALA A 108 -4.39 -15.18 26.61
CA ALA A 108 -3.95 -14.46 27.83
C ALA A 108 -3.44 -15.44 28.91
N GLN A 109 -4.11 -16.58 29.09
CA GLN A 109 -3.65 -17.62 30.02
C GLN A 109 -2.35 -18.29 29.56
N LEU A 110 -2.17 -18.49 28.25
CA LEU A 110 -0.95 -19.05 27.68
C LEU A 110 0.25 -18.09 27.80
N PHE A 111 0.03 -16.80 27.60
CA PHE A 111 1.08 -15.76 27.74
C PHE A 111 1.29 -15.31 29.20
N GLY A 112 0.41 -15.73 30.12
CA GLY A 112 0.61 -15.65 31.57
C GLY A 112 0.97 -14.25 32.06
N SER A 113 2.03 -14.15 32.87
CA SER A 113 2.50 -12.91 33.51
C SER A 113 3.32 -11.99 32.60
N MET A 114 3.41 -12.23 31.28
CA MET A 114 4.02 -11.27 30.37
C MET A 114 3.08 -10.06 30.24
N PRO A 115 3.51 -8.84 30.62
CA PRO A 115 2.66 -7.65 30.57
C PRO A 115 2.35 -7.30 29.11
N GLY A 116 1.25 -7.85 28.61
CA GLY A 116 0.76 -7.66 27.25
C GLY A 116 -0.54 -6.87 27.27
N GLY A 117 -0.43 -5.55 27.39
CA GLY A 117 -1.30 -4.51 26.81
C GLY A 117 -2.82 -4.65 26.78
N LEU A 118 -3.43 -5.58 27.50
CA LEU A 118 -4.86 -5.64 27.73
C LEU A 118 -5.08 -4.97 29.09
N GLY A 119 -5.67 -3.78 29.04
CA GLY A 119 -6.03 -3.03 30.24
C GLY A 119 -6.90 -3.82 31.20
#